data_AF-A0AAD2I188-F1
#
_entry.id   AF-A0AAD2I188-F1
#
_cell.length_a   1.000
_cell.length_b   1.000
_cell.length_c   1.000
_cell.angle_alpha   90.00
_cell.angle_beta   90.00
_cell.angle_gamma   90.00
#
_symmetry.space_group_name_H-M   'P 1'
#
loop_
_entity.id
_entity.type
_entity.pdbx_description
1 polymer ?
#
loop_
_entity_poly.entity_id
_entity_poly.type
_entity_poly.pdbx_seq_one_letter_code
_entity_poly.pdbx_strand_id
1 'polypeptide(L)'
;MSDNAPESPTPTSFASADEVGALRSEVSVLSGQFAQLLARMNAAWPAAPATSAPAAAAASPAAAPAAPPAAATGSTSAAAPASTPAVAPASTASFVGFAQAPSFGTLGTASFGTAPAHQFVPPLPPLDSPAGAHPSLRSLFPDVEPAVIFAVLSHELKAQDLYKLDARVNELDATFTLNASGVFERNVAGHKQYATPATVIHPLHVYFSILAAHLLSGSAVPADIRMSASTYFHRYLSHITTLSVEYEWKAVLRYHELFFNRRRGDMRDGVYANWAFPDVGLLSLHVYQHRRTSPVMAAAKAPAAKRPPPGNNTSEVCQNFNAGRCASPCRFGRLHTCSSPGCGKDHPLTQHK
;
A
#
# COMPACT_ATOMS: atom_id res chain seq x y z
N MET A 1 -41.59 -56.73 -2.96
CA MET A 1 -41.56 -55.47 -2.20
C MET A 1 -40.65 -55.72 -1.01
N SER A 2 -39.37 -55.39 -1.17
CA SER A 2 -38.36 -55.52 -0.12
C SER A 2 -37.83 -54.12 0.12
N ASP A 3 -38.17 -53.58 1.29
CA ASP A 3 -37.76 -52.27 1.76
C ASP A 3 -36.25 -52.26 2.03
N ASN A 4 -35.50 -51.52 1.21
CA ASN A 4 -34.09 -51.22 1.44
C ASN A 4 -34.03 -49.89 2.20
N ALA A 5 -33.94 -49.98 3.52
CA ALA A 5 -33.72 -48.81 4.37
C ALA A 5 -32.28 -48.28 4.18
N PRO A 6 -32.08 -46.98 3.97
CA PRO A 6 -30.73 -46.41 3.86
C PRO A 6 -30.03 -46.46 5.23
N GLU A 7 -28.86 -47.11 5.27
CA GLU A 7 -27.97 -47.12 6.44
C GLU A 7 -27.58 -45.69 6.84
N SER A 8 -27.84 -45.36 8.10
CA SER A 8 -27.44 -44.08 8.70
C SER A 8 -25.91 -43.91 8.65
N PRO A 9 -25.40 -42.73 8.28
CA PRO A 9 -23.96 -42.49 8.22
C PRO A 9 -23.35 -42.58 9.61
N THR A 10 -22.37 -43.47 9.75
CA THR A 10 -21.55 -43.64 10.96
C THR A 10 -20.83 -42.31 11.26
N PRO A 11 -20.94 -41.76 12.48
CA PRO A 11 -20.28 -40.50 12.82
C PRO A 11 -18.75 -40.66 12.72
N THR A 12 -18.13 -39.83 11.88
CA THR A 12 -16.68 -39.76 11.70
C THR A 12 -16.04 -39.44 13.05
N SER A 13 -15.26 -40.40 13.56
CA SER A 13 -14.52 -40.25 14.82
C SER A 13 -13.68 -38.98 14.80
N PHE A 14 -13.86 -38.12 15.80
CA PHE A 14 -13.02 -36.93 15.99
C PHE A 14 -11.55 -37.37 16.12
N ALA A 15 -10.64 -36.61 15.50
CA ALA A 15 -9.20 -36.83 15.55
C ALA A 15 -8.75 -37.00 17.01
N SER A 16 -7.92 -38.03 17.26
CA SER A 16 -7.45 -38.33 18.61
C SER A 16 -6.60 -37.17 19.14
N ALA A 17 -6.54 -37.02 20.47
CA ALA A 17 -5.73 -35.97 21.11
C ALA A 17 -4.24 -36.05 20.69
N ASP A 18 -3.77 -37.25 20.35
CA ASP A 18 -2.41 -37.50 19.86
C ASP A 18 -2.18 -36.93 18.45
N GLU A 19 -3.18 -36.98 17.58
CA GLU A 19 -3.11 -36.44 16.21
C GLU A 19 -3.08 -34.89 16.23
N VAL A 20 -3.85 -34.27 17.13
CA VAL A 20 -3.79 -32.82 17.36
C VAL A 20 -2.43 -32.41 17.93
N GLY A 21 -1.83 -33.24 18.78
CA GLY A 21 -0.47 -33.04 19.31
C GLY A 21 0.60 -33.08 18.21
N ALA A 22 0.53 -34.06 17.32
CA ALA A 22 1.44 -34.18 16.18
C ALA A 22 1.34 -32.97 15.24
N LEU A 23 0.13 -32.54 14.89
CA LEU A 23 -0.10 -31.36 14.04
C LEU A 23 0.45 -30.07 14.67
N ARG A 24 0.31 -29.89 15.99
CA ARG A 24 0.89 -28.71 16.69
C ARG A 24 2.41 -28.72 16.65
N SER A 25 3.03 -29.90 16.75
CA SER A 25 4.49 -30.05 16.64
C SER A 25 4.96 -29.68 15.24
N GLU A 26 4.30 -30.17 14.20
CA GLU A 26 4.65 -29.86 12.80
C GLU A 26 4.50 -28.38 12.48
N VAL A 27 3.42 -27.73 12.93
CA VAL A 27 3.23 -26.28 12.77
C VAL A 27 4.35 -25.48 13.45
N SER A 28 4.79 -25.91 14.63
CA SER A 28 5.90 -25.27 15.34
C SER A 28 7.23 -25.40 14.57
N VAL A 29 7.51 -26.59 14.03
CA VAL A 29 8.70 -26.83 13.18
C VAL A 29 8.66 -25.97 11.92
N LEU A 30 7.52 -25.93 11.23
CA LEU A 30 7.36 -25.14 10.01
C LEU A 30 7.54 -23.64 10.26
N SER A 31 7.00 -23.15 11.39
CA SER A 31 7.17 -21.76 11.84
C SER A 31 8.65 -21.43 12.10
N GLY A 32 9.38 -22.33 12.76
CA GLY A 32 10.82 -22.19 12.97
C GLY A 32 11.62 -22.13 11.66
N GLN A 33 11.31 -23.00 10.70
CA GLN A 33 11.95 -23.00 9.38
C GLN A 33 11.69 -21.71 8.60
N PHE A 34 10.45 -21.20 8.66
CA PHE A 34 10.08 -19.95 8.01
C PHE A 34 10.84 -18.74 8.59
N ALA A 35 10.95 -18.65 9.93
CA ALA A 35 11.74 -17.61 10.58
C ALA A 35 13.23 -17.66 10.19
N GLN A 36 13.78 -18.88 10.06
CA GLN A 36 15.16 -19.08 9.65
C GLN A 36 15.42 -18.67 8.20
N LEU A 37 14.45 -18.92 7.30
CA LEU A 37 14.51 -18.48 5.91
C LEU A 37 14.46 -16.95 5.80
N LEU A 38 13.57 -16.29 6.54
CA LEU A 38 13.48 -14.83 6.63
C LEU A 38 14.79 -14.20 7.13
N ALA A 39 15.41 -14.78 8.17
CA ALA A 39 16.70 -14.32 8.67
C ALA A 39 17.80 -14.43 7.59
N ARG A 40 17.82 -15.52 6.83
CA ARG A 40 18.76 -15.70 5.70
C ARG A 40 18.52 -14.71 4.58
N MET A 41 17.28 -14.43 4.23
CA MET A 41 16.94 -13.43 3.21
C MET A 41 17.38 -12.02 3.63
N ASN A 42 17.18 -11.65 4.89
CA ASN A 42 17.66 -10.37 5.42
C ASN A 42 19.19 -10.28 5.47
N ALA A 43 19.88 -11.37 5.81
CA ALA A 43 21.34 -11.40 5.83
C ALA A 43 21.96 -11.37 4.42
N ALA A 44 21.27 -11.96 3.43
CA ALA A 44 21.72 -12.00 2.04
C ALA A 44 21.46 -10.69 1.27
N TRP A 45 20.71 -9.75 1.84
CA TRP A 45 20.48 -8.44 1.25
C TRP A 45 21.54 -7.45 1.75
N PRO A 46 22.61 -7.16 0.99
CA PRO A 46 23.58 -6.17 1.42
C PRO A 46 22.88 -4.82 1.59
N ALA A 47 23.10 -4.19 2.75
CA ALA A 47 22.73 -2.81 2.96
C ALA A 47 23.33 -1.97 1.82
N ALA A 48 22.50 -1.17 1.16
CA ALA A 48 22.96 -0.30 0.08
C ALA A 48 24.18 0.51 0.56
N PRO A 49 25.27 0.57 -0.22
CA PRO A 49 26.45 1.30 0.19
C PRO A 49 26.06 2.75 0.46
N ALA A 50 26.41 3.24 1.66
CA ALA A 50 26.22 4.63 2.02
C ALA A 50 26.97 5.50 1.01
N THR A 51 26.21 6.16 0.13
CA THR A 51 26.76 7.16 -0.79
C THR A 51 27.34 8.30 0.04
N SER A 52 28.66 8.37 0.11
CA SER A 52 29.38 9.51 0.65
C SER A 52 29.05 10.75 -0.20
N ALA A 53 28.53 11.78 0.47
CA ALA A 53 28.21 13.06 -0.14
C ALA A 53 29.48 13.68 -0.76
N PRO A 54 29.42 14.22 -1.99
CA PRO A 54 30.57 14.90 -2.57
C PRO A 54 30.85 16.21 -1.82
N ALA A 55 32.14 16.42 -1.54
CA ALA A 55 32.65 17.62 -0.92
C ALA A 55 32.34 18.87 -1.75
N ALA A 56 31.90 19.93 -1.07
CA ALA A 56 31.57 21.22 -1.64
C ALA A 56 32.76 21.81 -2.44
N ALA A 57 32.56 22.01 -3.74
CA ALA A 57 33.49 22.73 -4.59
C ALA A 57 33.31 24.25 -4.41
N ALA A 58 34.44 24.92 -4.29
CA ALA A 58 34.60 26.33 -3.98
C ALA A 58 34.03 27.28 -5.04
N ALA A 59 33.58 28.44 -4.55
CA ALA A 59 33.08 29.56 -5.33
C ALA A 59 34.13 30.14 -6.30
N SER A 60 33.67 30.56 -7.48
CA SER A 60 34.40 31.44 -8.39
C SER A 60 33.71 32.82 -8.50
N PRO A 61 34.46 33.89 -8.78
CA PRO A 61 34.02 35.26 -8.51
C PRO A 61 33.25 35.92 -9.66
N ALA A 62 32.54 36.97 -9.27
CA ALA A 62 31.64 37.82 -10.03
C ALA A 62 32.24 38.48 -11.28
N ALA A 63 31.44 38.54 -12.35
CA ALA A 63 31.64 39.42 -13.48
C ALA A 63 30.71 40.65 -13.39
N ALA A 64 31.27 41.82 -13.70
CA ALA A 64 30.70 43.16 -13.58
C ALA A 64 29.53 43.44 -14.55
N PRO A 65 28.69 44.47 -14.29
CA PRO A 65 27.56 44.83 -15.16
C PRO A 65 27.98 45.82 -16.26
N ALA A 66 27.48 45.59 -17.47
CA ALA A 66 27.58 46.53 -18.59
C ALA A 66 26.43 47.57 -18.56
N ALA A 67 26.77 48.78 -18.97
CA ALA A 67 25.98 50.01 -18.98
C ALA A 67 24.78 50.00 -19.98
N PRO A 68 23.82 50.95 -19.85
CA PRO A 68 22.65 51.05 -20.72
C PRO A 68 22.88 52.02 -21.90
N PRO A 69 22.13 51.92 -23.01
CA PRO A 69 22.02 53.02 -23.96
C PRO A 69 20.75 53.86 -23.73
N ALA A 70 20.91 55.11 -24.16
CA ALA A 70 20.04 56.26 -23.93
C ALA A 70 18.81 56.34 -24.84
N ALA A 71 17.96 57.28 -24.44
CA ALA A 71 16.65 57.67 -24.96
C ALA A 71 16.56 57.99 -26.46
N ALA A 72 15.35 57.82 -27.00
CA ALA A 72 14.81 58.66 -28.06
C ALA A 72 13.36 59.03 -27.71
N THR A 73 13.11 60.34 -27.69
CA THR A 73 11.84 61.03 -27.50
C THR A 73 11.00 61.00 -28.78
N GLY A 74 9.68 60.93 -28.64
CA GLY A 74 8.74 61.11 -29.74
C GLY A 74 7.28 61.16 -29.25
N SER A 75 6.74 62.37 -29.18
CA SER A 75 5.37 62.71 -28.76
C SER A 75 4.37 62.48 -29.90
N THR A 76 3.15 62.00 -29.59
CA THR A 76 1.89 62.70 -29.94
C THR A 76 0.66 61.94 -29.43
N SER A 77 -0.36 62.73 -29.11
CA SER A 77 -1.60 62.39 -28.40
C SER A 77 -2.74 62.09 -29.37
N ALA A 78 -3.61 61.11 -29.07
CA ALA A 78 -5.03 61.12 -29.45
C ALA A 78 -5.85 60.03 -28.71
N ALA A 79 -7.15 60.33 -28.56
CA ALA A 79 -8.14 59.76 -27.66
C ALA A 79 -8.59 58.30 -27.88
N ALA A 80 -8.92 57.62 -26.76
CA ALA A 80 -10.03 56.69 -26.40
C ALA A 80 -10.88 55.94 -27.47
N PRO A 81 -11.68 54.88 -27.12
CA PRO A 81 -11.65 53.94 -25.99
C PRO A 81 -11.84 52.44 -26.40
N ALA A 82 -11.79 51.56 -25.38
CA ALA A 82 -12.42 50.23 -25.27
C ALA A 82 -11.85 49.06 -26.10
N SER A 83 -11.37 48.02 -25.39
CA SER A 83 -11.97 46.66 -25.35
C SER A 83 -10.92 45.56 -25.08
N THR A 84 -11.23 44.69 -24.11
CA THR A 84 -10.76 43.30 -23.89
C THR A 84 -9.30 43.03 -23.47
N PRO A 85 -9.06 42.29 -22.36
CA PRO A 85 -7.74 41.75 -22.04
C PRO A 85 -7.52 40.41 -22.74
N ALA A 86 -6.48 40.34 -23.57
CA ALA A 86 -5.91 39.07 -24.04
C ALA A 86 -5.05 38.46 -22.93
N VAL A 87 -5.41 37.24 -22.52
CA VAL A 87 -4.67 36.43 -21.55
C VAL A 87 -3.36 35.97 -22.18
N ALA A 88 -2.23 36.38 -21.59
CA ALA A 88 -0.91 35.84 -21.88
C ALA A 88 -0.80 34.39 -21.37
N PRO A 89 -0.18 33.45 -22.11
CA PRO A 89 0.25 32.19 -21.52
C PRO A 89 1.50 32.43 -20.66
N ALA A 90 1.40 32.02 -19.40
CA ALA A 90 2.48 32.07 -18.44
C ALA A 90 3.60 31.07 -18.77
N SER A 91 4.83 31.61 -18.75
CA SER A 91 6.06 31.03 -18.19
C SER A 91 6.29 29.52 -18.33
N THR A 92 7.10 29.19 -19.32
CA THR A 92 7.97 28.00 -19.32
C THR A 92 8.91 28.03 -18.12
N ALA A 93 8.67 27.16 -17.14
CA ALA A 93 9.67 26.83 -16.12
C ALA A 93 10.65 25.81 -16.70
N SER A 94 11.87 26.26 -16.98
CA SER A 94 13.01 25.41 -17.27
C SER A 94 13.35 24.57 -16.04
N PHE A 95 13.12 23.26 -16.13
CA PHE A 95 13.60 22.31 -15.15
C PHE A 95 15.01 21.87 -15.56
N VAL A 96 16.02 22.40 -14.87
CA VAL A 96 17.41 21.99 -15.05
C VAL A 96 17.66 20.74 -14.19
N GLY A 97 17.84 19.62 -14.89
CA GLY A 97 18.76 18.52 -14.60
C GLY A 97 18.90 17.98 -13.18
N PHE A 98 18.44 16.75 -12.97
CA PHE A 98 19.24 15.70 -12.32
C PHE A 98 18.88 14.35 -12.96
N ALA A 99 19.60 14.00 -14.03
CA ALA A 99 19.65 12.66 -14.58
C ALA A 99 21.01 12.07 -14.18
N GLN A 100 20.98 11.07 -13.31
CA GLN A 100 22.10 10.13 -13.16
C GLN A 100 21.51 8.73 -13.28
N ALA A 101 21.41 8.27 -14.54
CA ALA A 101 21.18 6.88 -14.84
C ALA A 101 22.49 6.10 -14.60
N PRO A 102 22.45 4.86 -14.08
CA PRO A 102 23.61 3.99 -14.13
C PRO A 102 23.89 3.64 -15.59
N SER A 103 25.12 3.92 -16.03
CA SER A 103 25.66 3.57 -17.33
C SER A 103 25.65 2.05 -17.50
N PHE A 104 24.74 1.54 -18.32
CA PHE A 104 24.86 0.19 -18.88
C PHE A 104 25.72 0.27 -20.15
N GLY A 105 26.66 -0.68 -20.24
CA GLY A 105 27.68 -0.73 -21.28
C GLY A 105 27.14 -0.80 -22.70
N THR A 106 27.93 -0.21 -23.58
CA THR A 106 27.76 -0.06 -25.03
C THR A 106 27.59 -1.40 -25.77
N LEU A 107 26.43 -1.51 -26.45
CA LEU A 107 26.14 -2.09 -27.76
C LEU A 107 26.98 -3.29 -28.26
N GLY A 108 26.41 -4.49 -28.09
CA GLY A 108 26.49 -5.54 -29.12
C GLY A 108 25.32 -5.38 -30.08
N THR A 109 25.60 -5.26 -31.38
CA THR A 109 24.62 -5.29 -32.47
C THR A 109 23.89 -6.64 -32.49
N ALA A 110 22.72 -6.71 -31.89
CA ALA A 110 21.80 -7.83 -32.05
C ALA A 110 20.91 -7.57 -33.28
N SER A 111 20.98 -8.49 -34.22
CA SER A 111 20.10 -8.58 -35.38
C SER A 111 18.63 -8.59 -34.93
N PHE A 112 17.81 -7.67 -35.45
CA PHE A 112 16.37 -7.66 -35.21
C PHE A 112 15.73 -8.83 -35.98
N GLY A 113 15.54 -9.94 -35.28
CA GLY A 113 14.71 -11.04 -35.74
C GLY A 113 13.26 -10.61 -35.87
N THR A 114 12.65 -11.03 -36.97
CA THR A 114 11.24 -10.89 -37.36
C THR A 114 10.28 -11.08 -36.18
N ALA A 115 9.32 -10.16 -36.06
CA ALA A 115 8.24 -10.21 -35.08
C ALA A 115 7.46 -11.54 -35.15
N PRO A 116 7.25 -12.26 -34.03
CA PRO A 116 6.42 -13.46 -34.05
C PRO A 116 4.96 -13.07 -34.29
N ALA A 117 4.34 -13.79 -35.22
CA ALA A 117 2.92 -13.74 -35.51
C ALA A 117 2.10 -13.96 -34.22
N HIS A 118 0.98 -13.23 -34.12
CA HIS A 118 -0.03 -13.33 -33.09
C HIS A 118 -0.19 -14.74 -32.52
N GLN A 119 0.22 -14.92 -31.26
CA GLN A 119 0.01 -16.13 -30.50
C GLN A 119 -1.50 -16.29 -30.30
N PHE A 120 -2.08 -17.25 -31.00
CA PHE A 120 -3.47 -17.67 -30.84
C PHE A 120 -3.67 -18.13 -29.39
N VAL A 121 -4.49 -17.40 -28.62
CA VAL A 121 -4.93 -17.82 -27.29
C VAL A 121 -5.88 -19.00 -27.50
N PRO A 122 -5.50 -20.24 -27.13
CA PRO A 122 -6.39 -21.38 -27.32
C PRO A 122 -7.67 -21.19 -26.49
N PRO A 123 -8.83 -21.66 -26.99
CA PRO A 123 -10.07 -21.63 -26.23
C PRO A 123 -9.87 -22.35 -24.88
N LEU A 124 -10.32 -21.71 -23.80
CA LEU A 124 -10.29 -22.27 -22.45
C LEU A 124 -10.83 -23.71 -22.48
N PRO A 125 -10.09 -24.70 -21.94
CA PRO A 125 -10.57 -26.08 -21.92
C PRO A 125 -11.88 -26.18 -21.11
N PRO A 126 -12.77 -27.14 -21.46
CA PRO A 126 -13.97 -27.43 -20.69
C PRO A 126 -13.62 -27.67 -19.22
N LEU A 127 -14.43 -27.14 -18.31
CA LEU A 127 -14.19 -27.12 -16.86
C LEU A 127 -14.14 -28.51 -16.18
N ASP A 128 -14.30 -29.60 -16.94
CA ASP A 128 -14.64 -30.94 -16.46
C ASP A 128 -13.58 -32.02 -16.81
N SER A 129 -12.28 -31.72 -16.79
CA SER A 129 -11.23 -32.73 -17.04
C SER A 129 -10.86 -33.55 -15.79
N PRO A 130 -10.84 -34.90 -15.85
CA PRO A 130 -10.72 -35.78 -14.68
C PRO A 130 -9.31 -36.30 -14.34
N ALA A 131 -8.22 -35.57 -14.64
CA ALA A 131 -6.86 -36.04 -14.31
C ALA A 131 -6.14 -35.07 -13.37
N GLY A 132 -6.04 -35.47 -12.09
CA GLY A 132 -5.46 -34.67 -11.01
C GLY A 132 -6.47 -33.68 -10.43
N ALA A 133 -7.37 -34.17 -9.58
CA ALA A 133 -8.53 -33.44 -9.08
C ALA A 133 -8.11 -32.30 -8.14
N HIS A 134 -7.60 -31.20 -8.70
CA HIS A 134 -7.67 -29.92 -8.01
C HIS A 134 -9.16 -29.64 -7.75
N PRO A 135 -9.53 -29.30 -6.50
CA PRO A 135 -10.90 -28.89 -6.21
C PRO A 135 -11.28 -27.80 -7.20
N SER A 136 -12.46 -27.92 -7.80
CA SER A 136 -12.97 -26.89 -8.71
C SER A 136 -12.83 -25.51 -8.05
N LEU A 137 -12.52 -24.46 -8.81
CA LEU A 137 -12.41 -23.11 -8.25
C LEU A 137 -13.68 -22.72 -7.47
N ARG A 138 -14.85 -23.22 -7.89
CA ARG A 138 -16.12 -23.03 -7.18
C ARG A 138 -16.12 -23.64 -5.78
N SER A 139 -15.57 -24.85 -5.61
CA SER A 139 -15.44 -25.46 -4.28
C SER A 139 -14.42 -24.75 -3.39
N LEU A 140 -13.42 -24.08 -3.96
CA LEU A 140 -12.45 -23.29 -3.19
C LEU A 140 -12.98 -21.92 -2.76
N PHE A 141 -13.92 -21.35 -3.53
CA PHE A 141 -14.48 -20.02 -3.29
C PHE A 141 -16.02 -20.07 -3.34
N PRO A 142 -16.68 -20.80 -2.41
CA PRO A 142 -18.14 -20.99 -2.43
C PRO A 142 -18.91 -19.67 -2.23
N ASP A 143 -18.31 -18.71 -1.53
CA ASP A 143 -18.93 -17.42 -1.20
C ASP A 143 -18.82 -16.39 -2.34
N VAL A 144 -18.09 -16.71 -3.41
CA VAL A 144 -17.90 -15.82 -4.56
C VAL A 144 -18.80 -16.27 -5.71
N GLU A 145 -19.61 -15.33 -6.21
CA GLU A 145 -20.51 -15.60 -7.33
C GLU A 145 -19.73 -16.15 -8.55
N PRO A 146 -20.22 -17.22 -9.21
CA PRO A 146 -19.51 -17.82 -10.35
C PRO A 146 -19.22 -16.85 -11.49
N ALA A 147 -20.11 -15.88 -11.74
CA ALA A 147 -19.91 -14.84 -12.74
C ALA A 147 -18.73 -13.92 -12.37
N VAL A 148 -18.54 -13.62 -11.09
CA VAL A 148 -17.41 -12.82 -10.59
C VAL A 148 -16.12 -13.61 -10.70
N ILE A 149 -16.11 -14.90 -10.36
CA ILE A 149 -14.94 -15.77 -10.58
C ILE A 149 -14.55 -15.74 -12.06
N PHE A 150 -15.51 -15.93 -12.98
CA PHE A 150 -15.24 -15.86 -14.41
C PHE A 150 -14.66 -14.51 -14.83
N ALA A 151 -15.21 -13.39 -14.33
CA ALA A 151 -14.68 -12.05 -14.58
C ALA A 151 -13.25 -11.82 -14.03
N VAL A 152 -12.85 -12.52 -12.95
CA VAL A 152 -11.47 -12.52 -12.46
C VAL A 152 -10.55 -13.25 -13.44
N LEU A 153 -10.96 -14.45 -13.88
CA LEU A 153 -10.20 -15.30 -14.80
C LEU A 153 -10.06 -14.66 -16.20
N SER A 154 -11.10 -13.99 -16.70
CA SER A 154 -11.06 -13.24 -17.96
C SER A 154 -10.36 -11.87 -17.84
N HIS A 155 -9.93 -11.51 -16.63
CA HIS A 155 -9.35 -10.21 -16.33
C HIS A 155 -10.29 -9.05 -16.76
N GLU A 156 -11.59 -9.19 -16.49
CA GLU A 156 -12.62 -8.18 -16.79
C GLU A 156 -13.15 -7.48 -15.54
N LEU A 157 -12.96 -8.05 -14.34
CA LEU A 157 -13.33 -7.41 -13.07
C LEU A 157 -12.55 -6.10 -12.90
N LYS A 158 -13.25 -4.98 -12.70
CA LYS A 158 -12.61 -3.65 -12.51
C LYS A 158 -12.28 -3.45 -11.03
N ALA A 159 -11.37 -2.50 -10.75
CA ALA A 159 -11.05 -2.12 -9.37
C ALA A 159 -12.30 -1.71 -8.57
N GLN A 160 -13.23 -1.01 -9.21
CA GLN A 160 -14.50 -0.55 -8.62
C GLN A 160 -15.45 -1.69 -8.25
N ASP A 161 -15.27 -2.86 -8.86
CA ASP A 161 -16.10 -4.04 -8.66
C ASP A 161 -15.47 -5.04 -7.68
N LEU A 162 -14.29 -4.75 -7.12
CA LEU A 162 -13.58 -5.68 -6.22
C LEU A 162 -14.41 -6.03 -4.98
N TYR A 163 -15.31 -5.16 -4.53
CA TYR A 163 -16.16 -5.40 -3.37
C TYR A 163 -17.04 -6.66 -3.53
N LYS A 164 -17.32 -7.07 -4.78
CA LYS A 164 -18.09 -8.28 -5.09
C LYS A 164 -17.40 -9.56 -4.60
N LEU A 165 -16.09 -9.50 -4.35
CA LEU A 165 -15.29 -10.59 -3.80
C LEU A 165 -15.31 -10.67 -2.27
N ASP A 166 -15.86 -9.66 -1.58
CA ASP A 166 -15.95 -9.64 -0.12
C ASP A 166 -17.34 -10.11 0.31
N ALA A 167 -17.42 -11.36 0.80
CA ALA A 167 -18.66 -11.95 1.29
C ALA A 167 -19.29 -11.12 2.42
N ARG A 168 -18.47 -10.45 3.25
CA ARG A 168 -18.94 -9.64 4.38
C ARG A 168 -19.73 -8.42 3.91
N VAL A 169 -19.31 -7.82 2.79
CA VAL A 169 -20.01 -6.67 2.20
C VAL A 169 -21.34 -7.13 1.61
N ASN A 170 -21.38 -8.32 1.01
CA ASN A 170 -22.62 -8.89 0.47
C ASN A 170 -23.67 -9.19 1.55
N GLU A 171 -23.23 -9.52 2.78
CA GLU A 171 -24.12 -9.74 3.92
C GLU A 171 -24.63 -8.43 4.56
N LEU A 172 -23.77 -7.41 4.66
CA LEU A 172 -24.07 -6.15 5.35
C LEU A 172 -24.91 -5.16 4.50
N ASP A 173 -24.76 -5.16 3.17
CA ASP A 173 -25.41 -4.20 2.26
C ASP A 173 -26.69 -4.75 1.59
N ALA A 174 -27.36 -5.73 2.20
CA ALA A 174 -28.68 -6.18 1.77
C ALA A 174 -29.81 -5.18 2.11
N THR A 175 -29.49 -3.91 2.34
CA THR A 175 -30.46 -2.80 2.36
C THR A 175 -30.87 -2.48 0.93
N PHE A 176 -31.85 -3.23 0.45
CA PHE A 176 -32.52 -2.92 -0.81
C PHE A 176 -33.25 -1.59 -0.66
N THR A 177 -32.93 -0.62 -1.51
CA THR A 177 -33.75 0.58 -1.63
C THR A 177 -34.72 0.38 -2.78
N LEU A 178 -35.99 0.63 -2.54
CA LEU A 178 -36.98 0.70 -3.60
C LEU A 178 -36.65 1.94 -4.44
N ASN A 179 -36.32 1.77 -5.72
CA ASN A 179 -36.14 2.91 -6.61
C ASN A 179 -37.52 3.55 -6.94
N ALA A 180 -37.52 4.67 -7.65
CA ALA A 180 -38.75 5.37 -8.02
C ALA A 180 -39.69 4.54 -8.93
N SER A 181 -39.19 3.48 -9.58
CA SER A 181 -40.00 2.57 -10.39
C SER A 181 -40.49 1.33 -9.63
N GLY A 182 -40.29 1.27 -8.31
CA GLY A 182 -40.73 0.13 -7.49
C GLY A 182 -39.84 -1.11 -7.64
N VAL A 183 -38.72 -1.02 -8.36
CA VAL A 183 -37.73 -2.09 -8.46
C VAL A 183 -36.77 -1.98 -7.29
N PHE A 184 -36.55 -3.08 -6.59
CA PHE A 184 -35.53 -3.15 -5.56
C PHE A 184 -34.15 -3.09 -6.21
N GLU A 185 -33.56 -1.92 -6.19
CA GLU A 185 -32.17 -1.73 -6.60
C GLU A 185 -31.28 -1.80 -5.38
N ARG A 186 -30.24 -2.61 -5.48
CA ARG A 186 -29.15 -2.61 -4.51
C ARG A 186 -28.41 -1.28 -4.70
N ASN A 187 -28.63 -0.33 -3.79
CA ASN A 187 -27.97 0.97 -3.85
C ASN A 187 -26.53 0.85 -3.38
N VAL A 188 -25.70 0.34 -4.29
CA VAL A 188 -24.29 0.21 -4.08
C VAL A 188 -23.66 1.57 -4.40
N ALA A 189 -23.65 2.48 -3.43
CA ALA A 189 -22.94 3.74 -3.59
C ALA A 189 -21.43 3.45 -3.67
N GLY A 190 -20.91 3.21 -4.89
CA GLY A 190 -19.57 2.66 -5.15
C GLY A 190 -18.39 3.42 -4.52
N HIS A 191 -18.57 4.68 -4.14
CA HIS A 191 -17.54 5.46 -3.44
C HIS A 191 -17.53 5.28 -1.91
N LYS A 192 -18.60 4.77 -1.31
CA LYS A 192 -18.66 4.50 0.15
C LYS A 192 -18.05 3.15 0.51
N GLN A 193 -17.90 2.25 -0.46
CA GLN A 193 -17.50 0.86 -0.21
C GLN A 193 -16.04 0.73 0.20
N TYR A 194 -15.18 1.64 -0.26
CA TYR A 194 -13.74 1.63 0.05
C TYR A 194 -13.35 2.63 1.11
N ALA A 195 -14.12 2.71 2.20
CA ALA A 195 -13.91 3.66 3.28
C ALA A 195 -12.57 3.46 4.01
N THR A 196 -12.06 2.22 4.06
CA THR A 196 -10.85 1.88 4.79
C THR A 196 -9.89 1.02 3.95
N PRO A 197 -8.59 0.98 4.26
CA PRO A 197 -7.65 0.09 3.56
C PRO A 197 -8.10 -1.38 3.55
N ALA A 198 -8.69 -1.85 4.65
CA ALA A 198 -9.15 -3.23 4.79
C ALA A 198 -10.23 -3.61 3.76
N THR A 199 -11.12 -2.67 3.40
CA THR A 199 -12.20 -2.88 2.42
C THR A 199 -11.70 -3.06 0.98
N VAL A 200 -10.45 -2.72 0.68
CA VAL A 200 -9.79 -3.03 -0.60
C VAL A 200 -8.87 -4.23 -0.46
N ILE A 201 -8.03 -4.24 0.57
CA ILE A 201 -6.99 -5.27 0.75
C ILE A 201 -7.60 -6.67 0.85
N HIS A 202 -8.70 -6.85 1.58
CA HIS A 202 -9.32 -8.17 1.74
C HIS A 202 -9.88 -8.75 0.43
N PRO A 203 -10.77 -8.08 -0.32
CA PRO A 203 -11.21 -8.59 -1.62
C PRO A 203 -10.06 -8.74 -2.63
N LEU A 204 -9.01 -7.91 -2.52
CA LEU A 204 -7.81 -8.06 -3.35
C LEU A 204 -7.01 -9.33 -3.02
N HIS A 205 -6.94 -9.76 -1.75
CA HIS A 205 -6.42 -11.07 -1.38
C HIS A 205 -7.22 -12.20 -2.04
N VAL A 206 -8.56 -12.14 -2.01
CA VAL A 206 -9.44 -13.13 -2.65
C VAL A 206 -9.21 -13.15 -4.17
N TYR A 207 -9.12 -11.98 -4.81
CA TYR A 207 -8.80 -11.83 -6.22
C TYR A 207 -7.53 -12.60 -6.61
N PHE A 208 -6.43 -12.36 -5.87
CA PHE A 208 -5.16 -13.03 -6.16
C PHE A 208 -5.16 -14.52 -5.82
N SER A 209 -5.90 -14.95 -4.81
CA SER A 209 -6.04 -16.37 -4.49
C SER A 209 -6.76 -17.12 -5.61
N ILE A 210 -7.83 -16.54 -6.19
CA ILE A 210 -8.52 -17.11 -7.36
C ILE A 210 -7.55 -17.23 -8.55
N LEU A 211 -6.81 -16.17 -8.84
CA LEU A 211 -5.82 -16.18 -9.92
C LEU A 211 -4.71 -17.22 -9.69
N ALA A 212 -4.14 -17.28 -8.48
CA ALA A 212 -3.09 -18.24 -8.16
C ALA A 212 -3.59 -19.69 -8.30
N ALA A 213 -4.79 -20.00 -7.80
CA ALA A 213 -5.40 -21.33 -7.93
C ALA A 213 -5.65 -21.72 -9.40
N HIS A 214 -6.07 -20.75 -10.23
CA HIS A 214 -6.24 -20.96 -11.67
C HIS A 214 -4.90 -21.21 -12.37
N LEU A 215 -3.89 -20.37 -12.08
CA LEU A 215 -2.56 -20.50 -12.66
C LEU A 215 -1.90 -21.83 -12.31
N LEU A 216 -2.06 -22.31 -11.08
CA LEU A 216 -1.52 -23.61 -10.64
C LEU A 216 -2.21 -24.79 -11.34
N SER A 217 -3.51 -24.69 -11.57
CA SER A 217 -4.29 -25.73 -12.26
C SER A 217 -4.08 -25.73 -13.78
N GLY A 218 -3.70 -24.59 -14.37
CA GLY A 218 -3.54 -24.41 -15.81
C GLY A 218 -2.22 -24.92 -16.37
N SER A 219 -2.25 -25.63 -17.50
CA SER A 219 -1.06 -26.05 -18.25
C SER A 219 -0.57 -25.03 -19.28
N ALA A 220 -1.42 -24.06 -19.66
CA ALA A 220 -1.14 -23.11 -20.73
C ALA A 220 -0.14 -21.99 -20.34
N VAL A 221 0.00 -21.71 -19.04
CA VAL A 221 0.88 -20.65 -18.55
C VAL A 221 2.27 -21.22 -18.24
N PRO A 222 3.36 -20.56 -18.70
CA PRO A 222 4.73 -20.96 -18.38
C PRO A 222 4.97 -21.22 -16.88
N ALA A 223 5.76 -22.26 -16.58
CA ALA A 223 5.97 -22.72 -15.20
C ALA A 223 6.63 -21.67 -14.29
N ASP A 224 7.53 -20.87 -14.84
CA ASP A 224 8.18 -19.75 -14.16
C ASP A 224 7.17 -18.68 -13.72
N ILE A 225 6.21 -18.34 -14.58
CA ILE A 225 5.12 -17.40 -14.26
C ILE A 225 4.22 -17.99 -13.17
N ARG A 226 3.83 -19.26 -13.27
CA ARG A 226 2.99 -19.93 -12.27
C ARG A 226 3.61 -19.89 -10.87
N MET A 227 4.91 -20.14 -10.78
CA MET A 227 5.63 -20.14 -9.50
C MET A 227 5.86 -18.73 -8.95
N SER A 228 6.03 -17.73 -9.83
CA SER A 228 6.38 -16.36 -9.42
C SER A 228 5.19 -15.43 -9.22
N ALA A 229 4.03 -15.73 -9.81
CA ALA A 229 2.83 -14.88 -9.77
C ALA A 229 2.40 -14.52 -8.33
N SER A 230 2.36 -15.51 -7.44
CA SER A 230 2.04 -15.30 -6.02
C SER A 230 3.00 -14.30 -5.34
N THR A 231 4.29 -14.32 -5.70
CA THR A 231 5.27 -13.35 -5.20
C THR A 231 4.99 -11.94 -5.72
N TYR A 232 4.62 -11.80 -7.00
CA TYR A 232 4.27 -10.50 -7.58
C TYR A 232 3.04 -9.89 -6.92
N PHE A 233 2.00 -10.70 -6.71
CA PHE A 233 0.77 -10.29 -6.03
C PHE A 233 1.04 -9.88 -4.58
N HIS A 234 1.85 -10.66 -3.86
CA HIS A 234 2.22 -10.34 -2.48
C HIS A 234 3.00 -9.02 -2.38
N ARG A 235 3.93 -8.77 -3.30
CA ARG A 235 4.66 -7.48 -3.37
C ARG A 235 3.70 -6.30 -3.54
N TYR A 236 2.69 -6.44 -4.39
CA TYR A 236 1.68 -5.40 -4.55
C TYR A 236 0.85 -5.17 -3.27
N LEU A 237 0.40 -6.25 -2.61
CA LEU A 237 -0.33 -6.16 -1.33
C LEU A 237 0.49 -5.48 -0.24
N SER A 238 1.77 -5.84 -0.14
CA SER A 238 2.71 -5.19 0.77
C SER A 238 2.84 -3.70 0.45
N HIS A 239 3.03 -3.36 -0.83
CA HIS A 239 3.16 -1.98 -1.29
C HIS A 239 1.93 -1.12 -0.96
N ILE A 240 0.72 -1.56 -1.29
CA ILE A 240 -0.50 -0.79 -0.98
C ILE A 240 -0.72 -0.66 0.53
N THR A 241 -0.33 -1.67 1.31
CA THR A 241 -0.38 -1.62 2.78
C THR A 241 0.56 -0.54 3.31
N THR A 242 1.82 -0.50 2.84
CA THR A 242 2.79 0.56 3.20
C THR A 242 2.26 1.94 2.84
N LEU A 243 1.75 2.12 1.62
CA LEU A 243 1.17 3.40 1.21
C LEU A 243 0.01 3.82 2.11
N SER A 244 -0.84 2.88 2.54
CA SER A 244 -2.00 3.16 3.39
C SER A 244 -1.62 3.65 4.80
N VAL A 245 -0.40 3.38 5.26
CA VAL A 245 0.12 3.87 6.54
C VAL A 245 0.70 5.27 6.39
N GLU A 246 1.42 5.52 5.29
CA GLU A 246 2.19 6.75 5.09
C GLU A 246 1.40 7.91 4.45
N TYR A 247 0.39 7.59 3.63
CA TYR A 247 -0.32 8.56 2.79
C TYR A 247 -1.82 8.56 3.09
N GLU A 248 -2.50 9.65 2.71
CA GLU A 248 -3.94 9.76 2.83
C GLU A 248 -4.65 8.65 2.04
N TRP A 249 -5.61 7.98 2.67
CA TRP A 249 -6.24 6.80 2.06
C TRP A 249 -6.92 7.10 0.72
N LYS A 250 -7.57 8.27 0.59
CA LYS A 250 -8.22 8.69 -0.65
C LYS A 250 -7.24 8.77 -1.84
N ALA A 251 -6.02 9.25 -1.60
CA ALA A 251 -4.95 9.31 -2.60
C ALA A 251 -4.46 7.91 -3.00
N VAL A 252 -4.26 7.03 -2.00
CA VAL A 252 -3.85 5.64 -2.20
C VAL A 252 -4.93 4.85 -2.97
N LEU A 253 -6.21 5.06 -2.65
CA LEU A 253 -7.32 4.44 -3.36
C LEU A 253 -7.33 4.85 -4.84
N ARG A 254 -7.12 6.14 -5.13
CA ARG A 254 -7.04 6.61 -6.53
C ARG A 254 -5.87 5.98 -7.30
N TYR A 255 -4.72 5.85 -6.65
CA TYR A 255 -3.58 5.12 -7.21
C TYR A 255 -3.91 3.65 -7.48
N HIS A 256 -4.52 2.96 -6.51
CA HIS A 256 -4.93 1.56 -6.63
C HIS A 256 -5.87 1.35 -7.83
N GLU A 257 -6.92 2.16 -7.97
CA GLU A 257 -7.87 2.03 -9.07
C GLU A 257 -7.19 2.08 -10.45
N LEU A 258 -6.29 3.06 -10.65
CA LEU A 258 -5.59 3.24 -11.92
C LEU A 258 -4.56 2.14 -12.16
N PHE A 259 -3.77 1.81 -11.13
CA PHE A 259 -2.76 0.75 -11.19
C PHE A 259 -3.42 -0.61 -11.51
N PHE A 260 -4.45 -0.99 -10.75
CA PHE A 260 -5.15 -2.26 -10.91
C PHE A 260 -5.73 -2.41 -12.31
N ASN A 261 -6.44 -1.40 -12.81
CA ASN A 261 -7.06 -1.45 -14.13
C ASN A 261 -6.01 -1.53 -15.26
N ARG A 262 -4.83 -0.90 -15.09
CA ARG A 262 -3.70 -1.04 -16.01
C ARG A 262 -3.12 -2.45 -15.97
N ARG A 263 -2.79 -2.99 -14.79
CA ARG A 263 -2.20 -4.34 -14.64
C ARG A 263 -3.11 -5.47 -15.08
N ARG A 264 -4.42 -5.25 -15.03
CA ARG A 264 -5.39 -6.16 -15.63
C ARG A 264 -5.31 -6.20 -17.17
N GLY A 265 -4.92 -5.10 -17.81
CA GLY A 265 -4.53 -5.11 -19.22
C GLY A 265 -3.32 -6.01 -19.43
N ASP A 266 -2.23 -5.76 -18.70
CA ASP A 266 -0.99 -6.54 -18.78
C ASP A 266 -1.22 -8.06 -18.60
N MET A 267 -2.09 -8.47 -17.65
CA MET A 267 -2.40 -9.89 -17.45
C MET A 267 -3.16 -10.54 -18.61
N ARG A 268 -3.98 -9.79 -19.36
CA ARG A 268 -4.62 -10.32 -20.59
C ARG A 268 -3.59 -10.64 -21.66
N ASP A 269 -2.48 -9.93 -21.65
CA ASP A 269 -1.31 -10.17 -22.50
C ASP A 269 -0.33 -11.19 -21.88
N GLY A 270 -0.70 -11.83 -20.76
CA GLY A 270 0.14 -12.81 -20.05
C GLY A 270 1.28 -12.22 -19.21
N VAL A 271 1.31 -10.90 -19.02
CA VAL A 271 2.40 -10.20 -18.31
C VAL A 271 2.05 -10.00 -16.83
N TYR A 272 2.43 -10.97 -15.99
CA TYR A 272 2.16 -10.91 -14.54
C TYR A 272 3.23 -10.18 -13.72
N ALA A 273 4.48 -10.13 -14.21
CA ALA A 273 5.62 -9.56 -13.47
C ALA A 273 5.43 -8.08 -13.07
N ASN A 274 4.65 -7.36 -13.86
CA ASN A 274 4.35 -5.95 -13.68
C ASN A 274 3.60 -5.62 -12.37
N TRP A 275 2.94 -6.61 -11.74
CA TRP A 275 2.35 -6.44 -10.41
C TRP A 275 3.39 -6.20 -9.31
N ALA A 276 4.62 -6.70 -9.49
CA ALA A 276 5.68 -6.57 -8.50
C ALA A 276 6.26 -5.15 -8.39
N PHE A 277 6.00 -4.30 -9.39
CA PHE A 277 6.66 -3.01 -9.54
C PHE A 277 5.67 -1.85 -9.39
N PRO A 278 5.91 -0.94 -8.43
CA PRO A 278 5.13 0.28 -8.32
C PRO A 278 5.18 1.12 -9.60
N ASP A 279 4.07 1.75 -9.93
CA ASP A 279 4.02 2.69 -11.05
C ASP A 279 4.43 4.09 -10.57
N VAL A 280 5.70 4.44 -10.78
CA VAL A 280 6.29 5.71 -10.31
C VAL A 280 5.55 6.92 -10.86
N GLY A 281 5.05 6.84 -12.09
CA GLY A 281 4.24 7.91 -12.71
C GLY A 281 2.96 8.13 -11.93
N LEU A 282 2.19 7.06 -11.66
CA LEU A 282 0.96 7.15 -10.87
C LEU A 282 1.22 7.57 -9.41
N LEU A 283 2.33 7.12 -8.79
CA LEU A 283 2.70 7.53 -7.43
C LEU A 283 2.98 9.03 -7.35
N SER A 284 3.76 9.57 -8.30
CA SER A 284 4.09 11.00 -8.36
C SER A 284 2.85 11.87 -8.58
N LEU A 285 1.91 11.38 -9.41
CA LEU A 285 0.70 12.11 -9.77
C LEU A 285 -0.36 12.09 -8.66
N HIS A 286 -0.49 10.99 -7.91
CA HIS A 286 -1.61 10.81 -6.99
C HIS A 286 -1.25 10.64 -5.52
N VAL A 287 -0.05 10.18 -5.17
CA VAL A 287 0.26 9.74 -3.81
C VAL A 287 1.22 10.68 -3.09
N TYR A 288 2.35 11.03 -3.70
CA TYR A 288 3.43 11.72 -2.98
C TYR A 288 3.08 13.11 -2.44
N GLN A 289 2.10 13.79 -3.04
CA GLN A 289 1.61 15.09 -2.55
C GLN A 289 0.71 14.98 -1.31
N HIS A 290 0.29 13.76 -0.96
CA HIS A 290 -0.69 13.46 0.09
C HIS A 290 -0.08 12.68 1.27
N ARG A 291 1.17 12.97 1.61
CA ARG A 291 1.84 12.33 2.75
C ARG A 291 1.17 12.77 4.04
N ARG A 292 0.83 11.82 4.93
CA ARG A 292 0.28 12.16 6.24
C ARG A 292 1.31 12.97 7.03
N THR A 293 0.87 14.08 7.61
CA THR A 293 1.67 14.78 8.61
C THR A 293 1.79 13.87 9.82
N SER A 294 2.94 13.19 9.96
CA SER A 294 3.18 12.35 11.13
C SER A 294 2.98 13.20 12.38
N PRO A 295 2.11 12.78 13.33
CA PRO A 295 1.85 13.53 14.55
C PRO A 295 3.12 13.77 15.37
N VAL A 296 4.15 12.92 15.19
CA VAL A 296 5.47 13.05 15.82
C VAL A 296 6.17 14.36 15.40
N MET A 297 5.95 14.86 14.19
CA MET A 297 6.53 16.13 13.74
C MET A 297 5.61 17.34 13.95
N ALA A 298 4.29 17.13 14.05
CA ALA A 298 3.36 18.21 14.37
C ALA A 298 3.60 18.79 15.78
N ALA A 299 4.04 17.96 16.73
CA ALA A 299 4.41 18.41 18.07
C ALA A 299 5.69 19.27 18.10
N ALA A 300 6.58 19.15 17.11
CA ALA A 300 7.83 19.91 17.05
C ALA A 300 7.68 21.30 16.41
N LYS A 301 6.54 21.58 15.76
CA LYS A 301 6.31 22.82 15.01
C LYS A 301 5.07 23.58 15.49
N ALA A 302 4.65 23.35 16.74
CA ALA A 302 3.83 24.34 17.41
C ALA A 302 4.64 25.65 17.43
N PRO A 303 4.12 26.77 16.88
CA PRO A 303 4.76 28.06 17.06
C PRO A 303 4.96 28.25 18.56
N ALA A 304 6.05 28.93 18.94
CA ALA A 304 6.25 29.40 20.30
C ALA A 304 5.12 30.37 20.68
N ALA A 305 3.90 29.86 20.83
CA ALA A 305 2.80 30.48 21.50
C ALA A 305 3.38 30.80 22.88
N LYS A 306 3.42 32.11 23.17
CA LYS A 306 3.87 32.72 24.42
C LYS A 306 3.79 31.68 25.52
N ARG A 307 4.95 31.15 25.87
CA ARG A 307 5.14 30.16 26.93
C ARG A 307 4.19 30.59 28.05
N PRO A 308 3.11 29.83 28.35
CA PRO A 308 2.24 30.22 29.44
C PRO A 308 3.16 30.48 30.65
N PRO A 309 2.95 31.58 31.40
CA PRO A 309 3.78 31.87 32.57
C PRO A 309 3.88 30.57 33.36
N PRO A 310 5.09 30.16 33.79
CA PRO A 310 5.36 28.84 34.33
C PRO A 310 4.22 28.47 35.26
N GLY A 311 3.35 27.58 34.76
CA GLY A 311 2.20 27.12 35.51
C GLY A 311 2.77 26.61 36.82
N ASN A 312 2.18 27.06 37.91
CA ASN A 312 2.62 26.76 39.25
C ASN A 312 2.37 25.25 39.48
N ASN A 313 3.25 24.41 38.92
CA ASN A 313 3.18 22.96 38.97
C ASN A 313 3.70 22.46 40.32
N THR A 314 3.44 23.25 41.38
CA THR A 314 3.80 22.98 42.76
C THR A 314 3.03 21.80 43.33
N SER A 315 2.08 21.22 42.60
CA SER A 315 1.38 19.99 42.99
C SER A 315 1.93 18.73 42.32
N GLU A 316 2.72 18.85 41.24
CA GLU A 316 3.29 17.69 40.56
C GLU A 316 4.58 17.24 41.23
N VAL A 317 4.67 15.93 41.51
CA VAL A 317 5.87 15.31 42.05
C VAL A 317 6.98 15.28 41.00
N CYS A 318 8.20 15.65 41.40
CA CYS A 318 9.38 15.63 40.54
C CYS A 318 9.86 14.18 40.32
N GLN A 319 9.62 13.63 39.11
CA GLN A 319 10.10 12.28 38.77
C GLN A 319 11.63 12.18 38.79
N ASN A 320 12.34 13.24 38.41
CA ASN A 320 13.81 13.27 38.46
C ASN A 320 14.34 13.27 39.91
N PHE A 321 13.60 13.83 40.86
CA PHE A 321 13.94 13.71 42.28
C PHE A 321 13.81 12.27 42.75
N ASN A 322 12.70 11.60 42.43
CA ASN A 322 12.52 10.18 42.76
C ASN A 322 13.58 9.25 42.14
N ALA A 323 14.15 9.64 41.00
CA ALA A 323 15.28 8.95 40.37
C ALA A 323 16.67 9.34 40.93
N GLY A 324 16.75 10.25 41.90
CA GLY A 324 18.01 10.75 42.48
C GLY A 324 18.80 11.69 41.57
N ARG A 325 18.16 12.28 40.55
CA ARG A 325 18.81 13.12 39.51
C ARG A 325 18.48 14.60 39.60
N CYS A 326 17.71 15.03 40.61
CA CYS A 326 17.30 16.43 40.79
C CYS A 326 17.78 17.00 42.13
N ALA A 327 18.47 18.13 42.10
CA ALA A 327 18.89 18.86 43.30
C ALA A 327 17.70 19.64 43.91
N SER A 328 17.63 19.72 45.24
CA SER A 328 16.61 20.49 45.97
C SER A 328 17.09 21.93 46.20
N PRO A 329 16.31 22.97 45.87
CA PRO A 329 14.94 22.94 45.32
C PRO A 329 14.87 22.67 43.81
N CYS A 330 13.76 22.09 43.34
CA CYS A 330 13.55 21.73 41.94
C CYS A 330 13.65 22.96 41.00
N ARG A 331 14.50 22.90 39.97
CA ARG A 331 14.59 23.94 38.92
C ARG A 331 13.27 24.22 38.21
N PHE A 332 12.34 23.26 38.19
CA PHE A 332 11.04 23.37 37.55
C PHE A 332 9.88 23.63 38.53
N GLY A 333 10.17 23.92 39.81
CA GLY A 333 9.14 24.20 40.81
C GLY A 333 8.23 23.03 41.18
N ARG A 334 8.64 21.79 40.87
CA ARG A 334 7.92 20.55 41.22
C ARG A 334 8.23 20.13 42.65
N LEU A 335 7.31 19.43 43.32
CA LEU A 335 7.48 18.90 44.67
C LEU A 335 8.51 17.78 44.72
N HIS A 336 9.42 17.84 45.68
CA HIS A 336 10.40 16.80 45.96
C HIS A 336 9.87 15.83 47.04
N THR A 337 8.73 15.18 46.75
CA THR A 337 8.13 14.17 47.62
C THR A 337 8.30 12.77 47.04
N CYS A 338 8.45 11.77 47.91
CA CYS A 338 8.56 10.38 47.49
C CYS A 338 7.26 9.91 46.84
N SER A 339 7.35 9.32 45.63
CA SER A 339 6.17 8.79 44.91
C SER A 339 5.70 7.42 45.42
N SER A 340 6.34 6.86 46.45
CA SER A 340 5.93 5.58 47.04
C SER A 340 4.58 5.74 47.77
N PRO A 341 3.58 4.86 47.52
CA PRO A 341 2.30 4.91 48.21
C PRO A 341 2.48 4.91 49.74
N GLY A 342 1.98 5.94 50.42
CA GLY A 342 2.02 6.05 51.87
C GLY A 342 3.31 6.62 52.48
N CYS A 343 4.32 6.97 51.68
CA CYS A 343 5.54 7.58 52.23
C CYS A 343 5.38 9.09 52.47
N GLY A 344 5.11 9.87 51.42
CA GLY A 344 4.89 11.33 51.53
C GLY A 344 6.07 12.17 52.05
N LYS A 345 7.24 11.56 52.31
CA LYS A 345 8.43 12.24 52.85
C LYS A 345 9.32 12.82 51.75
N ASP A 346 10.17 13.78 52.12
CA ASP A 346 11.11 14.48 51.24
C ASP A 346 12.40 13.68 50.99
N HIS A 347 12.26 12.47 50.45
CA HIS A 347 13.39 11.65 50.03
C HIS A 347 13.13 10.94 48.70
N PRO A 348 14.17 10.61 47.92
CA PRO A 348 13.99 9.94 46.65
C PRO A 348 13.49 8.50 46.85
N LEU A 349 12.71 8.00 45.89
CA LEU A 349 12.20 6.62 45.86
C LEU A 349 13.33 5.57 45.98
N THR A 350 14.53 5.90 45.52
CA THR A 350 15.71 5.03 45.60
C THR A 350 16.13 4.67 47.03
N GLN A 351 15.66 5.40 48.06
CA GLN A 351 15.93 5.09 49.47
C GLN A 351 14.98 4.05 50.08
N HIS A 352 13.95 3.58 49.35
CA HIS A 352 13.08 2.48 49.79
C HIS A 352 13.58 1.09 49.39
N LYS A 353 14.82 0.99 48.90
CA LYS A 353 15.42 -0.28 48.48
C LYS A 353 15.94 -1.10 49.66
#